data_AF-A0A2A2TCD5-F1
#
_entry.id   AF-A0A2A2TCD5-F1
#
_cell.length_a   1.000
_cell.length_b   1.000
_cell.length_c   1.000
_cell.angle_alpha   90.00
_cell.angle_beta   90.00
_cell.angle_gamma   90.00
#
_symmetry.space_group_name_H-M   'P 1'
#
loop_
_entity.id
_entity.type
_entity.pdbx_description
1 polymer ?
#
loop_
_entity_poly.entity_id
_entity_poly.type
_entity_poly.pdbx_seq_one_letter_code
_entity_poly.pdbx_strand_id
1 'polypeptide(L)'
;MSENNSNNQESDNQDYFKRDRTEADKFVVEIPPEKPPTYHEKLPSGFDPMGEIYLRGHAYRGLSSGTQPWWVIISGWFIFGGIAFMIIGVAISSLSPVLIIPFLFALIPVIILWRGTAAKLANRKSQRR
;
A
#
# COMPACT_ATOMS: atom_id res chain seq x y z
N MET A 1 80.36 -32.86 52.29
CA MET A 1 80.68 -32.25 50.98
C MET A 1 79.62 -32.71 50.00
N SER A 2 79.19 -31.79 49.13
CA SER A 2 77.96 -31.75 48.33
C SER A 2 77.69 -32.87 47.32
N GLU A 3 76.42 -32.86 46.87
CA GLU A 3 75.92 -32.98 45.47
C GLU A 3 75.54 -34.35 44.88
N ASN A 4 74.23 -34.46 44.56
CA ASN A 4 73.61 -34.73 43.24
C ASN A 4 74.16 -35.91 42.39
N ASN A 5 73.38 -36.78 41.74
CA ASN A 5 72.05 -36.69 41.13
C ASN A 5 71.68 -38.10 40.62
N SER A 6 70.42 -38.54 40.72
CA SER A 6 69.68 -39.40 39.75
C SER A 6 68.67 -40.38 40.39
N ASN A 7 67.53 -40.49 39.72
CA ASN A 7 66.55 -41.60 39.67
C ASN A 7 65.25 -41.47 40.50
N ASN A 8 64.24 -40.93 39.79
CA ASN A 8 62.96 -41.59 39.50
C ASN A 8 62.19 -42.24 40.65
N GLN A 9 61.19 -41.52 41.17
CA GLN A 9 59.91 -42.11 41.57
C GLN A 9 58.76 -41.22 41.09
N GLU A 10 58.42 -41.47 39.84
CA GLU A 10 57.10 -41.43 39.20
C GLU A 10 55.93 -41.34 40.20
N SER A 11 55.51 -40.11 40.52
CA SER A 11 54.27 -39.84 41.25
C SER A 11 53.12 -39.79 40.24
N ASP A 12 52.49 -40.95 40.12
CA ASP A 12 51.30 -41.34 39.37
C ASP A 12 50.03 -40.53 39.72
N ASN A 13 50.00 -39.24 39.35
CA ASN A 13 48.90 -38.33 39.70
C ASN A 13 48.38 -37.49 38.52
N GLN A 14 48.35 -38.04 37.30
CA GLN A 14 47.78 -37.31 36.14
C GLN A 14 46.68 -38.05 35.37
N ASP A 15 46.08 -39.11 35.93
CA ASP A 15 45.06 -39.90 35.21
C ASP A 15 43.62 -39.72 35.71
N TYR A 16 43.34 -38.73 36.57
CA TYR A 16 41.97 -38.47 37.06
C TYR A 16 41.07 -37.65 36.10
N PHE A 17 41.58 -37.18 34.96
CA PHE A 17 40.78 -36.46 33.97
C PHE A 17 40.54 -37.24 32.66
N LYS A 18 40.86 -38.53 32.61
CA LYS A 18 40.52 -39.41 31.49
C LYS A 18 39.41 -40.37 31.86
N ARG A 19 38.17 -39.86 31.92
CA ARG A 19 36.91 -40.57 31.60
C ARG A 19 35.74 -39.75 32.13
N ASP A 20 35.41 -38.70 31.40
CA ASP A 20 34.00 -38.39 31.13
C ASP A 20 33.95 -37.52 29.87
N ARG A 21 34.24 -38.17 28.74
CA ARG A 21 33.61 -37.79 27.47
C ARG A 21 32.21 -38.42 27.43
N THR A 22 31.46 -38.25 28.51
CA THR A 22 30.02 -38.39 28.44
C THR A 22 29.58 -37.08 27.83
N GLU A 23 29.18 -37.17 26.57
CA GLU A 23 28.59 -36.12 25.76
C GLU A 23 27.85 -35.18 26.70
N ALA A 24 28.44 -33.99 26.93
CA ALA A 24 27.70 -32.89 27.51
C ALA A 24 26.59 -32.67 26.50
N ASP A 25 25.44 -33.27 26.82
CA ASP A 25 24.16 -33.14 26.17
C ASP A 25 23.89 -31.64 26.15
N LYS A 26 24.46 -31.01 25.12
CA LYS A 26 24.34 -29.62 24.84
C LYS A 26 22.91 -29.54 24.39
N PHE A 27 22.02 -29.31 25.35
CA PHE A 27 20.63 -28.96 25.13
C PHE A 27 20.64 -27.70 24.26
N VAL A 28 20.73 -27.90 22.96
CA VAL A 28 20.47 -26.90 21.95
C VAL A 28 18.96 -26.81 21.97
N VAL A 29 18.46 -25.96 22.87
CA VAL A 29 17.08 -25.51 22.77
C VAL A 29 17.03 -24.67 21.51
N GLU A 30 16.61 -25.30 20.41
CA GLU A 30 16.28 -24.62 19.17
C GLU A 30 15.09 -23.70 19.49
N ILE A 31 15.41 -22.46 19.86
CA ILE A 31 14.41 -21.41 19.94
C ILE A 31 13.98 -21.17 18.49
N PRO A 32 12.74 -21.49 18.11
CA PRO A 32 12.28 -21.22 16.75
C PRO A 32 12.48 -19.72 16.50
N PRO A 33 12.99 -19.32 15.32
CA PRO A 33 13.15 -17.92 15.00
C PRO A 33 11.83 -17.21 15.26
N GLU A 34 11.85 -16.15 16.08
CA GLU A 34 10.69 -15.31 16.33
C GLU A 34 10.09 -14.98 14.97
N LYS A 35 8.91 -15.56 14.70
CA LYS A 35 8.22 -15.29 13.44
C LYS A 35 8.04 -13.78 13.41
N PRO A 36 8.52 -13.06 12.39
CA PRO A 36 8.21 -11.65 12.27
C PRO A 36 6.68 -11.55 12.35
N PRO A 37 6.13 -10.62 13.14
CA PRO A 37 4.70 -10.50 13.28
C PRO A 37 4.11 -10.47 11.87
N THR A 38 3.32 -11.49 11.56
CA THR A 38 2.60 -11.59 10.29
C THR A 38 1.62 -10.45 10.33
N TYR A 39 2.04 -9.28 9.83
CA TYR A 39 1.40 -7.98 9.90
C TYR A 39 -0.08 -8.12 10.26
N HIS A 40 -0.40 -8.02 11.56
CA HIS A 40 -1.76 -7.78 11.98
C HIS A 40 -1.98 -6.31 11.67
N GLU A 41 -2.29 -6.02 10.41
CA GLU A 41 -2.97 -4.78 10.06
C GLU A 41 -4.24 -4.77 10.90
N LYS A 42 -4.17 -4.09 12.05
CA LYS A 42 -5.32 -3.82 12.89
C LYS A 42 -6.20 -2.93 12.02
N LEU A 43 -7.17 -3.55 11.34
CA LEU A 43 -8.18 -2.83 10.58
C LEU A 43 -8.75 -1.77 11.53
N PRO A 44 -8.56 -0.47 11.23
CA PRO A 44 -9.03 0.58 12.12
C PRO A 44 -10.54 0.43 12.25
N SER A 45 -11.01 0.05 13.44
CA SER A 45 -12.44 -0.02 13.72
C SER A 45 -12.98 1.41 13.70
N GLY A 46 -14.04 1.67 12.93
CA GLY A 46 -14.69 2.99 12.87
C GLY A 46 -15.32 3.47 14.18
N PHE A 47 -15.19 2.70 15.27
CA PHE A 47 -15.62 3.07 16.62
C PHE A 47 -14.55 3.83 17.42
N ASP A 48 -13.29 3.83 16.95
CA ASP A 48 -12.23 4.64 17.54
C ASP A 48 -12.15 5.98 16.78
N PRO A 49 -12.24 7.14 17.45
CA PRO A 49 -12.11 8.45 16.81
C PRO A 49 -10.83 8.58 15.98
N MET A 50 -9.74 7.90 16.34
CA MET A 50 -8.53 7.89 15.53
C MET A 50 -8.67 7.02 14.28
N GLY A 51 -9.40 5.91 14.36
CA GLY A 51 -9.70 5.04 13.21
C GLY A 51 -10.59 5.71 12.15
N GLU A 52 -11.55 6.53 12.58
CA GLU A 52 -12.43 7.29 11.67
C GLU A 52 -11.65 8.29 10.81
N ILE A 53 -10.66 8.99 11.39
CA ILE A 53 -9.80 9.95 10.67
C ILE A 53 -8.96 9.23 9.62
N TYR A 54 -8.39 8.07 9.97
CA TYR A 54 -7.63 7.24 9.03
C TYR A 54 -8.50 6.70 7.89
N LEU A 55 -9.72 6.23 8.18
CA LEU A 55 -10.67 5.77 7.17
C LEU A 55 -11.12 6.89 6.23
N ARG A 56 -11.42 8.08 6.77
CA ARG A 56 -11.71 9.27 5.94
C ARG A 56 -10.52 9.65 5.09
N GLY A 57 -9.32 9.77 5.66
CA GLY A 57 -8.10 10.12 4.92
C GLY A 57 -7.79 9.14 3.79
N HIS A 58 -8.01 7.85 4.03
CA HIS A 58 -7.80 6.82 3.00
C HIS A 58 -8.87 6.88 1.90
N ALA A 59 -10.14 7.11 2.26
CA ALA A 59 -11.23 7.30 1.29
C ALA A 59 -11.00 8.55 0.41
N TYR A 60 -10.55 9.66 1.00
CA TYR A 60 -10.24 10.89 0.24
C TYR A 60 -9.01 10.73 -0.66
N ARG A 61 -7.99 9.96 -0.24
CA ARG A 61 -6.86 9.59 -1.11
C ARG A 61 -7.27 8.65 -2.25
N GLY A 62 -8.25 7.76 -2.02
CA GLY A 62 -8.83 6.92 -3.08
C GLY A 62 -9.62 7.73 -4.11
N LEU A 63 -10.36 8.74 -3.65
CA LEU A 63 -11.09 9.68 -4.52
C LEU A 63 -10.15 10.60 -5.31
N SER A 64 -9.03 11.05 -4.72
CA SER A 64 -8.06 11.91 -5.41
C SER A 64 -7.07 11.16 -6.31
N SER A 65 -6.89 9.84 -6.12
CA SER A 65 -5.98 9.01 -6.94
C SER A 65 -6.51 8.68 -8.34
N GLY A 66 -7.67 9.23 -8.73
CA GLY A 66 -8.21 9.06 -10.09
C GLY A 66 -8.89 7.70 -10.33
N THR A 67 -9.20 6.96 -9.27
CA THR A 67 -9.91 5.66 -9.34
C THR A 67 -11.43 5.81 -9.45
N GLN A 68 -11.93 6.93 -9.98
CA GLN A 68 -13.37 7.04 -10.24
C GLN A 68 -13.84 5.88 -11.13
N PRO A 69 -15.01 5.27 -10.88
CA PRO A 69 -15.53 4.20 -11.74
C PRO A 69 -15.70 4.70 -13.18
N TRP A 70 -15.37 3.87 -14.17
CA TRP A 70 -15.52 4.28 -15.58
C TRP A 70 -16.99 4.57 -15.94
N TRP A 71 -17.93 3.87 -15.31
CA TRP A 71 -19.37 4.14 -15.42
C TRP A 71 -19.77 5.54 -14.98
N VAL A 72 -19.14 6.10 -13.94
CA VAL A 72 -19.42 7.47 -13.48
C VAL A 72 -19.09 8.49 -14.57
N ILE A 73 -17.97 8.29 -15.26
CA ILE A 73 -17.57 9.14 -16.39
C ILE A 73 -18.57 9.06 -17.54
N ILE A 74 -19.00 7.84 -17.89
CA ILE A 74 -19.97 7.62 -18.98
C ILE A 74 -21.30 8.27 -18.63
N SER A 75 -21.79 8.06 -17.41
CA SER A 75 -23.06 8.65 -16.95
C SER A 75 -22.99 10.17 -16.90
N GLY A 76 -21.89 10.76 -16.45
CA GLY A 76 -21.69 12.21 -16.47
C GLY A 76 -21.68 12.77 -17.89
N TRP A 77 -21.03 12.08 -18.83
CA TRP A 77 -21.07 12.47 -20.24
C TRP A 77 -22.47 12.40 -20.82
N PHE A 78 -23.24 11.37 -20.48
CA PHE A 78 -24.61 11.21 -20.97
C PHE A 78 -25.55 12.29 -20.41
N ILE A 79 -25.46 12.58 -19.12
CA ILE A 79 -26.31 13.56 -18.43
C ILE A 79 -25.93 14.98 -18.89
N PHE A 80 -24.67 15.38 -18.71
CA PHE A 80 -24.25 16.75 -19.00
C PHE A 80 -24.05 17.01 -20.49
N GLY A 81 -23.47 16.04 -21.21
CA GLY A 81 -23.33 16.13 -22.66
C GLY A 81 -24.69 16.06 -23.37
N GLY A 82 -25.61 15.21 -22.90
CA GLY A 82 -26.98 15.13 -23.45
C GLY A 82 -27.72 16.46 -23.35
N ILE A 83 -27.65 17.14 -22.21
CA ILE A 83 -28.24 18.47 -22.02
C ILE A 83 -27.60 19.49 -22.97
N ALA A 84 -26.26 19.51 -23.08
CA ALA A 84 -25.56 20.41 -23.98
C ALA A 84 -25.93 20.17 -25.46
N PHE A 85 -26.02 18.91 -25.89
CA PHE A 85 -26.46 18.54 -27.24
C PHE A 85 -27.92 18.92 -27.51
N MET A 86 -28.80 18.78 -26.52
CA MET A 86 -30.20 19.19 -26.65
C MET A 86 -30.31 20.71 -26.84
N ILE A 87 -29.57 21.50 -26.06
CA ILE A 87 -29.53 22.97 -26.19
C ILE A 87 -28.99 23.37 -27.57
N ILE A 88 -27.91 22.72 -28.05
CA ILE A 88 -27.40 22.93 -29.40
C ILE A 88 -28.47 22.62 -30.46
N GLY A 89 -29.18 21.50 -30.33
CA GLY A 89 -30.23 21.12 -31.29
C GLY A 89 -31.32 22.17 -31.38
N VAL A 90 -31.81 22.65 -30.22
CA VAL A 90 -32.81 23.72 -30.17
C VAL A 90 -32.26 25.04 -30.70
N ALA A 91 -30.99 25.36 -30.42
CA ALA A 91 -30.34 26.56 -30.93
C ALA A 91 -30.23 26.59 -32.46
N ILE A 92 -29.88 25.44 -33.07
CA ILE A 92 -29.82 25.30 -34.53
C ILE A 92 -31.22 25.42 -35.14
N SER A 93 -32.23 24.76 -34.57
CA SER A 93 -33.60 24.81 -35.09
C SER A 93 -34.24 26.19 -34.97
N SER A 94 -33.93 26.94 -33.90
CA SER A 94 -34.52 28.26 -33.65
C SER A 94 -33.72 29.43 -34.25
N LEU A 95 -32.47 29.21 -34.68
CA LEU A 95 -31.51 30.25 -35.10
C LEU A 95 -31.39 31.43 -34.11
N SER A 96 -31.79 31.22 -32.85
CA SER A 96 -31.86 32.29 -31.86
C SER A 96 -30.53 32.44 -31.12
N PRO A 97 -29.92 33.64 -31.15
CA PRO A 97 -28.67 33.88 -30.42
C PRO A 97 -28.87 33.93 -28.89
N VAL A 98 -30.12 34.02 -28.41
CA VAL A 98 -30.43 34.05 -26.97
C VAL A 98 -29.96 32.78 -26.24
N LEU A 99 -29.87 31.66 -26.97
CA LEU A 99 -29.47 30.36 -26.42
C LEU A 99 -27.95 30.22 -26.19
N ILE A 100 -27.15 31.21 -26.59
CA ILE A 100 -25.69 31.21 -26.38
C ILE A 100 -25.34 31.25 -24.88
N ILE A 101 -26.08 32.02 -24.09
CA ILE A 101 -25.84 32.17 -22.65
C ILE A 101 -26.04 30.84 -21.90
N PRO A 102 -27.22 30.16 -21.99
CA PRO A 102 -27.39 28.87 -21.32
C PRO A 102 -26.44 27.80 -21.88
N PHE A 103 -26.05 27.88 -23.14
CA PHE A 103 -25.06 26.98 -23.72
C PHE A 103 -23.68 27.11 -23.06
N LEU A 104 -23.21 28.34 -22.80
CA LEU A 104 -21.94 28.58 -22.09
C LEU A 104 -21.96 27.97 -20.67
N PHE A 105 -23.07 28.08 -19.95
CA PHE A 105 -23.22 27.44 -18.64
C PHE A 105 -23.23 25.90 -18.74
N ALA A 106 -23.88 25.34 -19.75
CA ALA A 106 -23.89 23.90 -19.99
C ALA A 106 -22.50 23.35 -20.38
N LEU A 107 -21.62 24.17 -20.98
CA LEU A 107 -20.26 23.80 -21.34
C LEU A 107 -19.34 23.60 -20.14
N ILE A 108 -19.56 24.31 -19.02
CA ILE A 108 -18.72 24.23 -17.81
C ILE A 108 -18.56 22.79 -17.31
N PRO A 109 -19.65 22.05 -16.99
CA PRO A 109 -19.53 20.67 -16.53
C PRO A 109 -18.92 19.74 -17.60
N VAL A 110 -19.18 19.99 -18.88
CA VAL A 110 -18.61 19.19 -19.99
C VAL A 110 -17.10 19.34 -20.06
N ILE A 111 -16.58 20.57 -19.92
CA ILE A 111 -15.13 20.84 -19.90
C ILE A 111 -14.47 20.17 -18.67
N ILE A 112 -15.12 20.24 -17.50
CA ILE A 112 -14.64 19.57 -16.29
C ILE A 112 -14.58 18.05 -16.51
N LEU A 113 -15.63 17.47 -17.08
CA LEU A 113 -15.67 16.05 -17.43
C LEU A 113 -14.58 15.67 -18.42
N TRP A 114 -14.35 16.48 -19.45
CA TRP A 114 -13.27 16.27 -20.41
C TRP A 114 -11.89 16.25 -19.75
N ARG A 115 -11.60 17.19 -18.84
CA ARG A 115 -10.32 17.19 -18.12
C ARG A 115 -10.18 15.96 -17.24
N GLY A 116 -11.26 15.54 -16.57
CA GLY A 116 -11.29 14.32 -15.77
C GLY A 116 -11.06 13.05 -16.60
N THR A 117 -11.70 12.95 -17.79
CA THR A 117 -11.50 11.82 -18.70
C THR A 117 -10.07 11.79 -19.25
N ALA A 118 -9.52 12.93 -19.65
CA ALA A 118 -8.16 13.04 -20.17
C ALA A 118 -7.11 12.61 -19.14
N ALA A 119 -7.23 13.08 -17.89
CA ALA A 119 -6.33 12.68 -16.80
C ALA A 119 -6.38 11.16 -16.54
N LYS A 120 -7.57 10.58 -16.60
CA LYS A 120 -7.74 9.13 -16.39
C LYS A 120 -7.20 8.30 -17.55
N LEU A 121 -7.36 8.76 -18.80
CA LEU A 121 -6.76 8.10 -19.97
C LEU A 121 -5.22 8.19 -19.93
N ALA A 122 -4.65 9.31 -19.48
CA ALA A 122 -3.21 9.48 -19.35
C ALA A 122 -2.59 8.49 -18.34
N ASN A 123 -3.23 8.30 -17.17
CA ASN A 123 -2.73 7.38 -16.14
C ASN A 123 -2.74 5.92 -16.59
N ARG A 124 -3.74 5.50 -17.38
CA ARG A 124 -3.78 4.14 -17.96
C ARG A 124 -2.61 3.85 -18.91
N LYS A 125 -2.10 4.88 -19.61
CA LYS A 125 -0.96 4.73 -20.53
C LYS A 125 0.35 4.50 -19.78
N SER A 126 0.51 5.07 -18.59
CA SER A 126 1.72 4.93 -17.77
C SER A 126 1.86 3.55 -17.10
N GLN A 127 0.76 2.85 -16.82
CA GLN A 127 0.80 1.51 -16.20
C GLN A 127 1.05 0.36 -17.20
N ARG A 128 1.09 0.64 -18.51
CA ARG A 128 1.36 -0.37 -19.55
C ARG A 128 2.81 -0.38 -20.05
N ARG A 129 3.67 0.50 -19.52
CA ARG A 129 5.12 0.47 -19.73
C ARG A 129 5.78 -0.10 -18.49
#